data_AF-A0A7W0LCS0-F1
#
_entry.id   AF-A0A7W0LCS0-F1
#
_cell.length_a   1.000
_cell.length_b   1.000
_cell.length_c   1.000
_cell.angle_alpha   90.00
_cell.angle_beta   90.00
_cell.angle_gamma   90.00
#
_symmetry.space_group_name_H-M   'P 1'
#
loop_
_entity.id
_entity.type
_entity.pdbx_description
1 polymer ?
#
loop_
_entity_poly.entity_id
_entity_poly.type
_entity_poly.pdbx_seq_one_letter_code
_entity_poly.pdbx_strand_id
1 'polypeptide(L)'
;LTAREIQAVVFFKVTDTGELRVSMRSKYDVDVRRVANEFGGGGHKNAAGFSVAGALEDVRPAIIDRLVDAIGKGLETRPGL
;
A
#
# COMPACT_ATOMS: atom_id res chain seq x y z
N LEU A 1 -11.83 -4.64 -2.50
CA LEU A 1 -11.03 -5.32 -3.52
C LEU A 1 -11.75 -6.62 -3.89
N THR A 2 -12.34 -6.72 -5.09
CA THR A 2 -13.25 -7.81 -5.48
C THR A 2 -12.59 -8.88 -6.36
N ALA A 3 -11.52 -8.55 -7.09
CA ALA A 3 -10.75 -9.50 -7.90
C ALA A 3 -10.13 -10.59 -7.01
N ARG A 4 -10.41 -11.88 -7.26
CA ARG A 4 -10.06 -13.00 -6.35
C ARG A 4 -8.57 -13.13 -6.07
N GLU A 5 -7.73 -13.05 -7.10
CA GLU A 5 -6.29 -13.35 -7.01
C GLU A 5 -5.46 -12.17 -6.49
N ILE A 6 -6.00 -10.95 -6.51
CA ILE A 6 -5.27 -9.76 -6.05
C ILE A 6 -5.28 -9.69 -4.52
N GLN A 7 -4.08 -9.68 -3.92
CA GLN A 7 -3.88 -9.59 -2.47
C GLN A 7 -3.87 -8.14 -1.97
N ALA A 8 -3.29 -7.23 -2.74
CA ALA A 8 -3.28 -5.80 -2.44
C ALA A 8 -3.28 -4.94 -3.71
N VAL A 9 -3.78 -3.72 -3.57
CA VAL A 9 -3.78 -2.68 -4.60
C VAL A 9 -3.25 -1.40 -3.99
N VAL A 10 -2.39 -0.72 -4.74
CA VAL A 10 -1.96 0.65 -4.47
C VAL A 10 -2.41 1.54 -5.63
N PHE A 11 -2.94 2.71 -5.29
CA PHE A 11 -3.35 3.74 -6.24
C PHE A 11 -2.62 5.03 -5.92
N PHE A 12 -1.95 5.58 -6.93
CA PHE A 12 -1.23 6.84 -6.87
C PHE A 12 -2.05 7.91 -7.58
N LYS A 13 -2.31 9.03 -6.90
CA LYS A 13 -2.98 10.19 -7.48
C LYS A 13 -2.13 11.43 -7.29
N VAL A 14 -1.70 12.05 -8.39
CA VAL A 14 -1.13 13.39 -8.38
C VAL A 14 -2.25 14.39 -8.08
N THR A 15 -2.03 15.25 -7.10
CA THR A 15 -2.94 16.35 -6.77
C THR A 15 -2.56 17.62 -7.54
N ASP A 16 -3.47 18.59 -7.54
CA ASP A 16 -3.25 19.90 -8.17
C ASP A 16 -2.09 20.68 -7.52
N THR A 17 -1.68 20.29 -6.31
CA THR A 17 -0.53 20.87 -5.58
C THR A 17 0.79 20.17 -5.90
N GLY A 18 0.80 19.17 -6.80
CA GLY A 18 1.98 18.36 -7.11
C GLY A 18 2.33 17.32 -6.05
N GLU A 19 1.45 17.09 -5.07
CA GLU A 19 1.61 16.05 -4.06
C GLU A 19 1.07 14.72 -4.59
N LEU A 20 1.66 13.59 -4.17
CA LEU A 20 1.16 12.27 -4.46
C LEU A 20 0.34 11.74 -3.28
N ARG A 21 -0.96 11.52 -3.51
CA ARG A 21 -1.81 10.76 -2.61
C ARG A 21 -1.73 9.29 -2.95
N VAL A 22 -1.37 8.49 -1.95
CA VAL A 22 -1.23 7.04 -2.06
C VAL A 22 -2.33 6.37 -1.27
N SER A 23 -3.16 5.58 -1.94
CA SER A 23 -4.26 4.84 -1.34
C SER A 23 -4.07 3.35 -1.54
N MET A 24 -4.13 2.59 -0.45
CA MET A 24 -3.92 1.15 -0.47
C MET A 24 -5.13 0.40 0.05
N ARG A 25 -5.41 -0.75 -0.55
CA ARG A 25 -6.39 -1.72 -0.09
C ARG A 25 -5.78 -3.11 -0.17
N SER A 26 -6.14 -3.98 0.75
CA SER A 26 -5.67 -5.36 0.74
C SER A 26 -6.74 -6.35 1.20
N LYS A 27 -6.39 -7.62 1.22
CA LYS A 27 -7.20 -8.70 1.78
C LYS A 27 -6.49 -9.37 2.94
N TYR A 28 -7.30 -10.08 3.73
CA TYR A 28 -6.84 -11.02 4.74
C TYR A 28 -5.77 -10.39 5.64
N ASP A 29 -4.58 -10.98 5.66
CA ASP A 29 -3.52 -10.68 6.61
C ASP A 29 -2.46 -9.71 6.10
N VAL A 30 -2.61 -9.21 4.88
CA VAL A 30 -1.75 -8.16 4.33
C VAL A 30 -2.07 -6.82 5.03
N ASP A 31 -1.22 -6.39 5.96
CA ASP A 31 -1.37 -5.14 6.73
C ASP A 31 -0.78 -3.93 5.98
N VAL A 32 -1.60 -3.23 5.21
CA VAL A 32 -1.21 -2.01 4.48
C VAL A 32 -1.13 -0.76 5.37
N ARG A 33 -1.65 -0.81 6.60
CA ARG A 33 -1.48 0.28 7.56
C ARG A 33 -0.01 0.40 7.97
N ARG A 34 0.70 -0.72 8.14
CA ARG A 34 2.15 -0.70 8.43
C ARG A 34 2.92 0.06 7.36
N VAL A 35 2.64 -0.22 6.08
CA VAL A 35 3.21 0.52 4.96
C VAL A 35 2.87 2.00 5.07
N ALA A 36 1.60 2.36 5.27
CA ALA A 36 1.21 3.77 5.37
C ALA A 36 1.88 4.51 6.53
N ASN A 37 2.05 3.87 7.69
CA ASN A 37 2.69 4.46 8.86
C ASN A 37 4.18 4.79 8.60
N GLU A 38 4.89 3.97 7.81
CA GLU A 38 6.30 4.23 7.46
C GLU A 38 6.47 5.50 6.63
N PHE A 39 5.44 5.90 5.89
CA PHE A 39 5.40 7.15 5.12
C PHE A 39 4.61 8.26 5.83
N GLY A 40 4.40 8.14 7.15
CA GLY A 40 3.75 9.18 7.97
C GLY A 40 2.23 9.28 7.81
N GLY A 41 1.58 8.33 7.15
CA GLY A 41 0.14 8.22 7.08
C GLY A 41 -0.45 7.25 8.09
N GLY A 42 -1.55 6.60 7.71
CA GLY A 42 -2.23 5.63 8.57
C GLY A 42 -3.53 5.07 8.00
N GLY A 43 -4.34 4.47 8.87
CA GLY A 43 -5.63 3.87 8.54
C GLY A 43 -5.83 2.50 9.20
N HIS A 44 -6.55 1.63 8.51
CA HIS A 44 -6.87 0.27 8.96
C HIS A 44 -6.00 -0.78 8.27
N LYS A 45 -5.90 -1.97 8.89
CA LYS A 45 -5.12 -3.12 8.38
C LYS A 45 -5.26 -3.32 6.88
N ASN A 46 -6.48 -3.28 6.34
CA ASN A 46 -6.75 -3.53 4.92
C ASN A 46 -7.12 -2.27 4.11
N ALA A 47 -7.03 -1.08 4.70
CA ALA A 47 -7.37 0.17 4.05
C ALA A 47 -6.61 1.33 4.70
N ALA A 48 -5.55 1.78 4.03
CA ALA A 48 -4.67 2.83 4.55
C ALA A 48 -4.17 3.73 3.42
N GLY A 49 -3.56 4.86 3.77
CA GLY A 49 -3.00 5.79 2.81
C GLY A 49 -2.14 6.86 3.45
N PHE A 50 -1.44 7.60 2.60
CA PHE A 50 -0.53 8.68 2.98
C PHE A 50 -0.36 9.66 1.81
N SER A 51 0.24 10.80 2.11
CA SER A 51 0.63 11.83 1.14
C SER A 51 2.15 11.95 1.14
N VAL A 52 2.75 12.09 -0.04
CA VAL A 52 4.20 12.25 -0.19
C VAL A 52 4.50 13.28 -1.29
N ALA A 53 5.53 14.09 -1.09
CA ALA A 53 6.04 15.01 -2.11
C ALA A 53 7.07 14.31 -3.01
N GLY A 54 7.14 14.71 -4.28
CA GLY A 54 8.09 14.17 -5.25
C GLY A 54 7.42 13.62 -6.50
N ALA A 55 8.22 13.29 -7.52
CA ALA A 55 7.73 12.66 -8.73
C ALA A 55 7.35 11.20 -8.47
N LEU A 56 6.38 10.69 -9.24
CA LEU A 56 5.88 9.31 -9.07
C LEU A 56 7.01 8.30 -9.27
N GLU A 57 7.89 8.58 -10.22
CA GLU A 57 9.02 7.74 -10.61
C GLU A 57 10.02 7.57 -9.47
N ASP A 58 10.19 8.61 -8.65
CA ASP A 58 11.14 8.62 -7.53
C ASP A 58 10.58 7.89 -6.30
N VAL A 59 9.30 8.08 -6.00
CA VAL A 59 8.70 7.54 -4.77
C VAL A 59 8.12 6.13 -4.94
N ARG A 60 7.68 5.78 -6.16
CA ARG A 60 7.01 4.49 -6.44
C ARG A 60 7.86 3.28 -6.06
N PRO A 61 9.17 3.19 -6.38
CA PRO A 61 9.96 1.99 -6.07
C PRO A 61 9.93 1.62 -4.59
N ALA A 62 10.21 2.59 -3.71
CA ALA A 62 10.21 2.37 -2.27
C ALA A 62 8.84 1.92 -1.74
N ILE A 63 7.75 2.47 -2.27
CA ILE A 63 6.38 2.12 -1.86
C ILE A 63 6.01 0.70 -2.33
N ILE A 64 6.41 0.32 -3.55
CA ILE A 64 6.20 -1.03 -4.08
C ILE A 64 6.96 -2.06 -3.24
N ASP A 65 8.22 -1.80 -2.90
CA ASP A 65 9.02 -2.72 -2.07
C ASP A 65 8.35 -2.99 -0.72
N ARG A 66 7.88 -1.94 -0.03
CA ARG A 66 7.17 -2.10 1.25
C ARG A 66 5.84 -2.84 1.11
N LEU A 67 5.15 -2.66 -0.02
CA LEU A 67 3.91 -3.39 -0.28
C LEU A 67 4.17 -4.87 -0.58
N VAL A 68 5.23 -5.21 -1.32
CA VAL A 68 5.66 -6.59 -1.57
C VAL A 68 6.01 -7.28 -0.25
N ASP A 69 6.78 -6.63 0.62
CA ASP A 69 7.10 -7.15 1.95
C ASP A 69 5.84 -7.41 2.79
N ALA A 70 4.88 -6.48 2.75
CA ALA A 70 3.61 -6.63 3.46
C ALA A 70 2.78 -7.81 2.91
N ILE A 71 2.83 -8.06 1.60
CA ILE A 71 2.19 -9.23 0.99
C ILE A 71 2.87 -10.51 1.46
N GLY A 72 4.20 -10.58 1.42
CA GLY A 72 4.96 -11.76 1.88
C GLY A 72 4.61 -12.14 3.33
N LYS A 73 4.67 -11.16 4.24
CA LYS A 73 4.29 -11.34 5.65
C LYS A 73 2.84 -11.78 5.83
N GLY A 74 1.92 -11.25 5.02
CA GLY A 74 0.51 -11.63 5.05
C GLY A 74 0.29 -13.09 4.63
N LEU A 75 0.99 -13.54 3.59
CA LEU A 75 0.88 -14.91 3.07
C LEU A 75 1.51 -15.95 4.02
N GLU A 76 2.59 -15.62 4.72
CA GLU A 76 3.18 -16.49 5.76
C GLU A 76 2.17 -16.85 6.86
N THR A 77 1.33 -15.90 7.26
CA THR A 77 0.33 -16.11 8.31
C THR A 77 -0.92 -16.85 7.84
N ARG A 78 -1.03 -17.11 6.53
CA ARG A 78 -2.18 -17.78 5.92
C ARG A 78 -1.75 -18.65 4.73
N PRO A 79 -1.01 -19.75 4.98
CA PRO A 79 -0.55 -20.65 3.93
C PRO A 79 -1.75 -21.35 3.25
N GLY A 80 -1.74 -21.40 1.91
CA GLY A 80 -2.76 -22.10 1.11
C GLY A 80 -3.83 -21.22 0.46
N LEU A 81 -3.61 -19.91 0.39
CA LEU A 81 -4.30 -19.01 -0.55
C LEU A 81 -3.77 -19.15 -1.97
#